data_AF-A0AAU9XSV4-F1
#
_entry.id   AF-A0AAU9XSV4-F1
#
_cell.length_a   1.000
_cell.length_b   1.000
_cell.length_c   1.000
_cell.angle_alpha   90.00
_cell.angle_beta   90.00
_cell.angle_gamma   90.00
#
_symmetry.space_group_name_H-M   'P 1'
#
loop_
_entity.id
_entity.type
_entity.pdbx_description
1 polymer ?
#
loop_
_entity_poly.entity_id
_entity_poly.type
_entity_poly.pdbx_seq_one_letter_code
_entity_poly.pdbx_strand_id
1 'polypeptide(L)'
;MNCNEKELKAKLHNNRAIAHFKLGNHQNSLRDAEAAIELNPTFLKAIVRGATACVELKRFEEAITWCDKGLAVSFEGIFHFNREYNGKSFHNMMFQGRKYKEGY
;
A
#
# COMPACT_ATOMS: atom_id res chain seq x y z
N MET A 1 -14.70 13.33 15.69
CA MET A 1 -13.53 12.99 16.54
C MET A 1 -12.84 11.79 15.88
N ASN A 2 -11.61 11.77 15.38
CA ASN A 2 -10.43 12.62 15.51
C ASN A 2 -9.45 12.19 14.36
N CYS A 3 -9.71 12.51 13.08
CA CYS A 3 -8.90 12.00 11.93
C CYS A 3 -7.38 12.22 12.12
N ASN A 4 -7.00 13.32 12.75
CA ASN A 4 -5.62 13.65 13.09
C ASN A 4 -4.98 12.65 14.06
N GLU A 5 -5.75 12.08 14.98
CA GLU A 5 -5.27 11.09 15.94
C GLU A 5 -5.00 9.74 15.27
N LYS A 6 -5.88 9.30 14.36
CA LYS A 6 -5.66 8.07 13.59
C LYS A 6 -4.42 8.17 12.71
N GLU A 7 -4.25 9.31 12.04
CA GLU A 7 -3.08 9.54 11.20
C GLU A 7 -1.78 9.62 12.02
N LEU A 8 -1.81 10.27 13.19
CA LEU A 8 -0.68 10.30 14.09
C LEU A 8 -0.32 8.89 14.58
N LYS A 9 -1.31 8.08 14.99
CA LYS A 9 -1.09 6.68 15.39
C LYS A 9 -0.51 5.85 14.24
N ALA A 10 -1.01 6.02 13.02
CA ALA A 10 -0.45 5.34 11.84
C ALA A 10 1.03 5.68 11.63
N LYS A 11 1.41 6.96 11.78
CA LYS A 11 2.81 7.41 11.71
C LYS A 11 3.67 6.78 12.82
N LEU A 12 3.15 6.70 14.04
CA LEU A 12 3.86 6.07 15.16
C LEU A 12 4.09 4.57 14.93
N HIS A 13 3.07 3.84 14.50
CA HIS A 13 3.20 2.42 14.14
C HIS A 13 4.24 2.22 13.04
N ASN A 14 4.22 3.04 11.98
CA ASN A 14 5.23 2.96 10.92
C ASN A 14 6.65 3.25 11.43
N ASN A 15 6.83 4.21 12.34
CA ASN A 15 8.15 4.48 12.92
C ASN A 15 8.65 3.30 13.77
N ARG A 16 7.75 2.65 14.52
CA ARG A 16 8.06 1.42 15.27
C ARG A 16 8.38 0.26 14.34
N ALA A 17 7.66 0.12 13.23
CA ALA A 17 7.95 -0.85 12.18
C ALA A 17 9.37 -0.68 11.62
N ILE A 18 9.78 0.56 11.34
CA ILE A 18 11.14 0.88 10.86
C ILE A 18 12.19 0.45 11.89
N ALA A 19 11.96 0.71 13.18
CA ALA A 19 12.87 0.28 14.23
C ALA A 19 13.00 -1.24 14.28
N HIS A 20 11.87 -1.97 14.26
CA HIS A 20 11.88 -3.43 14.22
C HIS A 20 12.59 -3.97 12.97
N PHE A 21 12.36 -3.37 11.81
CA PHE A 21 13.01 -3.77 10.56
C PHE A 21 14.54 -3.64 10.65
N LYS A 22 15.04 -2.51 11.17
CA LYS A 22 16.48 -2.28 11.38
C LYS A 22 17.11 -3.25 12.38
N LEU A 23 16.31 -3.77 13.31
CA LEU A 23 16.73 -4.77 14.29
C LEU A 23 16.62 -6.21 13.78
N GLY A 24 16.23 -6.44 12.52
CA GLY A 24 16.00 -7.79 11.97
C GLY A 24 14.69 -8.45 12.43
N ASN A 25 13.87 -7.73 13.20
CA ASN A 25 12.59 -8.21 13.73
C ASN A 25 11.48 -8.05 12.68
N HIS A 26 11.64 -8.69 11.52
CA HIS A 26 10.77 -8.47 10.37
C HIS A 26 9.30 -8.83 10.62
N GLN A 27 9.01 -9.85 11.45
CA GLN A 27 7.63 -10.21 11.82
C GLN A 27 6.92 -9.11 12.62
N ASN A 28 7.64 -8.46 13.54
CA ASN A 28 7.08 -7.34 14.31
C ASN A 28 6.96 -6.08 13.45
N SER A 29 7.91 -5.87 12.53
CA SER A 29 7.79 -4.81 11.53
C SER A 29 6.54 -4.98 10.67
N LEU A 30 6.20 -6.20 10.28
CA LEU A 30 5.01 -6.47 9.48
C LEU A 30 3.73 -6.18 10.28
N ARG A 31 3.63 -6.65 11.51
CA ARG A 31 2.47 -6.37 12.40
C ARG A 31 2.24 -4.87 12.60
N ASP A 32 3.30 -4.10 12.75
CA ASP A 32 3.20 -2.65 12.88
C ASP A 32 2.81 -1.97 11.57
N ALA A 33 3.25 -2.49 10.43
CA ALA A 33 2.80 -2.02 9.12
C ALA A 33 1.30 -2.30 8.91
N GLU A 34 0.81 -3.47 9.32
CA GLU A 34 -0.61 -3.85 9.31
C GLU A 34 -1.45 -2.89 10.17
N ALA A 35 -1.05 -2.67 11.43
CA ALA A 35 -1.74 -1.72 12.30
C ALA A 35 -1.75 -0.29 11.72
N ALA A 36 -0.67 0.14 11.06
CA ALA A 36 -0.61 1.45 10.43
C ALA A 36 -1.59 1.58 9.25
N ILE A 37 -1.77 0.54 8.43
CA ILE A 37 -2.72 0.57 7.31
C ILE A 37 -4.18 0.40 7.74
N GLU A 38 -4.46 -0.30 8.84
CA GLU A 38 -5.81 -0.34 9.42
C GLU A 38 -6.27 1.05 9.87
N LEU A 39 -5.35 1.84 10.39
CA LEU A 39 -5.60 3.21 10.82
C LEU A 39 -5.65 4.20 9.64
N ASN A 40 -4.76 4.02 8.66
CA ASN A 40 -4.70 4.83 7.45
C ASN A 40 -4.41 3.95 6.22
N PRO A 41 -5.45 3.50 5.49
CA PRO A 41 -5.30 2.61 4.34
C PRO A 41 -4.50 3.20 3.18
N THR A 42 -4.41 4.53 3.08
CA THR A 42 -3.66 5.21 2.01
C THR A 42 -2.23 5.55 2.42
N PHE A 43 -1.77 5.08 3.58
CA PHE A 43 -0.43 5.41 4.07
C PHE A 43 0.67 4.61 3.36
N LEU A 44 1.11 5.13 2.21
CA LEU A 44 2.05 4.45 1.32
C LEU A 44 3.35 3.99 1.99
N LYS A 45 3.88 4.76 2.97
CA LYS A 45 5.11 4.38 3.69
C LYS A 45 4.93 3.10 4.50
N ALA A 46 3.78 2.91 5.14
CA ALA A 46 3.46 1.69 5.87
C ALA A 46 3.28 0.50 4.91
N ILE A 47 2.63 0.73 3.76
CA ILE A 47 2.47 -0.29 2.71
C ILE A 47 3.82 -0.80 2.21
N VAL A 48 4.73 0.11 1.86
CA VAL A 48 6.10 -0.24 1.43
C VAL A 48 6.85 -1.00 2.53
N ARG A 49 6.66 -0.60 3.79
CA ARG A 49 7.30 -1.29 4.92
C ARG A 49 6.77 -2.71 5.08
N GLY A 50 5.46 -2.93 4.94
CA GLY A 50 4.85 -4.25 4.94
C GLY A 50 5.40 -5.13 3.82
N ALA A 51 5.45 -4.60 2.58
CA ALA A 51 6.04 -5.30 1.44
C ALA A 51 7.49 -5.72 1.70
N THR A 52 8.32 -4.79 2.19
CA THR A 52 9.74 -5.07 2.47
C THR A 52 9.89 -6.10 3.58
N ALA A 53 9.09 -6.00 4.65
CA ALA A 53 9.10 -6.99 5.73
C ALA A 53 8.70 -8.39 5.24
N CYS A 54 7.72 -8.51 4.34
CA CYS A 54 7.34 -9.77 3.73
C CYS A 54 8.47 -10.37 2.86
N VAL A 55 9.21 -9.54 2.11
CA VAL A 55 10.37 -9.98 1.32
C VAL A 55 11.46 -10.57 2.22
N GLU A 56 11.81 -9.89 3.32
CA GLU A 56 12.82 -10.39 4.28
C GLU A 56 12.37 -11.70 4.95
N LEU A 57 11.06 -11.85 5.18
CA LEU A 57 10.46 -13.08 5.70
C LEU A 57 10.27 -14.18 4.63
N LYS A 58 10.66 -13.93 3.37
CA LYS A 58 10.47 -14.82 2.22
C LYS A 58 8.99 -15.15 1.93
N ARG A 59 8.06 -14.29 2.35
CA ARG A 59 6.61 -14.38 2.13
C ARG A 59 6.24 -13.60 0.85
N PHE A 60 6.64 -14.14 -0.30
CA PHE A 60 6.57 -13.41 -1.57
C PHE A 60 5.15 -13.16 -2.06
N GLU A 61 4.23 -14.11 -1.87
CA GLU A 61 2.82 -13.94 -2.26
C GLU A 61 2.20 -12.74 -1.52
N GLU A 62 2.46 -12.63 -0.23
CA GLU A 62 1.97 -11.51 0.57
C GLU A 62 2.65 -10.20 0.18
N ALA A 63 3.95 -10.22 -0.12
CA ALA A 63 4.64 -9.05 -0.65
C ALA A 63 3.98 -8.51 -1.94
N ILE A 64 3.52 -9.39 -2.84
CA ILE A 64 2.77 -9.00 -4.03
C ILE A 64 1.46 -8.32 -3.64
N THR A 65 0.71 -8.88 -2.69
CA THR A 65 -0.54 -8.22 -2.23
C THR A 65 -0.30 -6.84 -1.63
N TRP A 66 0.84 -6.62 -0.97
CA TRP A 66 1.24 -5.30 -0.49
C TRP A 66 1.60 -4.34 -1.63
N CYS A 67 2.29 -4.82 -2.66
CA CYS A 67 2.56 -4.04 -3.87
C CYS A 67 1.27 -3.64 -4.58
N ASP A 68 0.31 -4.55 -4.72
CA ASP A 68 -1.00 -4.28 -5.34
C ASP A 68 -1.76 -3.19 -4.56
N LYS A 69 -1.76 -3.25 -3.22
CA LYS A 69 -2.33 -2.20 -2.37
C LYS A 69 -1.63 -0.85 -2.60
N GLY A 70 -0.30 -0.83 -2.69
CA GLY A 70 0.48 0.38 -2.93
C GLY A 70 0.19 0.99 -4.29
N LEU A 71 0.07 0.16 -5.32
CA LEU A 71 -0.32 0.57 -6.66
C LEU A 71 -1.74 1.15 -6.66
N ALA A 72 -2.71 0.49 -6.00
CA ALA A 72 -4.07 1.01 -5.88
C ALA A 72 -4.12 2.40 -5.23
N VAL A 73 -3.38 2.61 -4.14
CA VAL A 73 -3.29 3.93 -3.47
C VAL A 73 -2.63 4.98 -4.36
N SER A 74 -1.54 4.63 -5.05
CA SER A 74 -0.86 5.56 -5.96
C SER A 74 -1.76 5.94 -7.14
N PHE A 75 -2.52 4.98 -7.65
CA PHE A 75 -3.38 5.16 -8.80
C PHE A 75 -4.68 5.86 -8.42
N GLU A 76 -5.26 5.63 -7.25
CA GLU A 76 -6.33 6.48 -6.69
C GLU A 76 -5.85 7.93 -6.49
N GLY A 77 -4.63 8.15 -6.03
CA GLY A 77 -4.04 9.50 -5.97
C GLY A 77 -3.96 10.14 -7.35
N ILE A 78 -3.54 9.37 -8.36
CA ILE A 78 -3.49 9.80 -9.77
C ILE A 78 -4.90 10.01 -10.35
N PHE A 79 -5.91 9.24 -9.96
CA PHE A 79 -7.29 9.40 -10.44
C PHE A 79 -8.06 10.48 -9.74
N HIS A 80 -7.85 10.74 -8.45
CA HIS A 80 -8.44 11.90 -7.81
C HIS A 80 -7.89 13.18 -8.45
N PHE A 81 -6.58 13.21 -8.70
CA PHE A 81 -5.95 14.26 -9.48
C PHE A 81 -6.52 14.32 -10.91
N ASN A 82 -6.50 13.22 -11.67
CA ASN A 82 -7.00 13.19 -13.05
C ASN A 82 -8.53 13.38 -13.20
N ARG A 83 -9.34 13.05 -12.20
CA ARG A 83 -10.81 13.24 -12.21
C ARG A 83 -11.17 14.71 -12.03
N GLU A 84 -10.34 15.46 -11.28
CA GLU A 84 -10.39 16.92 -11.25
C GLU A 84 -10.01 17.52 -12.63
N TYR A 85 -9.11 16.86 -13.37
CA TYR A 85 -8.62 17.34 -14.68
C TYR A 85 -9.38 16.81 -15.92
N ASN A 86 -10.06 15.66 -15.89
CA ASN A 86 -10.70 15.04 -17.07
C ASN A 86 -11.74 13.98 -16.65
N GLY A 87 -13.02 14.35 -16.66
CA GLY A 87 -14.15 13.51 -16.26
C GLY A 87 -14.48 12.30 -17.17
N LYS A 88 -13.54 11.37 -17.40
CA LYS A 88 -13.81 10.07 -18.06
C LYS A 88 -13.40 8.89 -17.17
N SER A 89 -14.36 8.00 -16.97
CA SER A 89 -14.42 6.99 -15.91
C SER A 89 -13.46 5.81 -16.08
N PHE A 90 -12.96 5.35 -14.93
CA PHE A 90 -12.07 4.22 -14.61
C PHE A 90 -12.40 2.89 -15.31
N HIS A 91 -13.66 2.68 -15.71
CA HIS A 91 -14.12 1.38 -16.23
C HIS A 91 -13.42 0.96 -17.54
N ASN A 92 -13.00 1.91 -18.39
CA ASN A 92 -12.41 1.57 -19.69
C ASN A 92 -10.91 1.21 -19.64
N MET A 93 -10.16 1.55 -18.59
CA MET A 93 -8.70 1.40 -18.58
C MET A 93 -8.25 0.03 -18.05
N MET A 94 -8.93 -0.50 -17.03
CA MET A 94 -8.59 -1.81 -16.43
C MET A 94 -9.00 -2.99 -17.33
N PHE A 95 -10.02 -2.84 -18.18
CA PHE A 95 -10.48 -3.90 -19.09
C PHE A 95 -9.68 -3.98 -20.40
N GLN A 96 -9.03 -2.90 -20.84
CA GLN A 96 -8.22 -2.90 -22.06
C GLN A 96 -6.84 -3.56 -21.86
N GLY A 97 -6.34 -3.65 -20.63
CA GLY A 97 -5.05 -4.30 -20.31
C GLY A 97 -5.08 -5.84 -20.34
N ARG A 98 -6.26 -6.48 -20.35
CA ARG A 98 -6.40 -7.96 -20.43
C ARG A 98 -6.58 -8.49 -21.86
N LYS A 99 -6.50 -7.65 -22.91
CA LYS A 99 -6.60 -8.11 -24.30
C LYS A 99 -5.27 -8.34 -25.03
N TYR A 100 -4.12 -8.18 -24.38
CA TYR A 100 -2.80 -8.43 -24.99
C TYR A 100 -2.21 -9.81 -24.66
N LYS A 101 -3.04 -10.85 -24.46
CA LYS A 101 -2.58 -12.25 -24.27
C LYS A 101 -3.42 -13.32 -24.99
N GLU A 102 -4.06 -12.98 -26.11
CA GLU A 102 -4.51 -13.94 -27.14
C GLU A 102 -4.18 -13.24 -28.47
N GLY A 103 -3.07 -13.52 -29.13
CA GLY A 103 -2.78 -14.77 -29.83
C GLY A 103 -2.95 -14.54 -31.34
N TYR A 104 -1.89 -14.03 -31.99
CA TYR A 104 -1.59 -14.31 -33.40
C TYR A 104 -0.49 -15.36 -33.44
#